data_AF-A0A8X7NCJ0-F1
#
_entry.id   AF-A0A8X7NCJ0-F1
#
_cell.length_a   1.000
_cell.length_b   1.000
_cell.length_c   1.000
_cell.angle_alpha   90.00
_cell.angle_beta   90.00
_cell.angle_gamma   90.00
#
_symmetry.space_group_name_H-M   'P 1'
#
loop_
_entity.id
_entity.type
_entity.pdbx_description
1 polymer ?
#
loop_
_entity_poly.entity_id
_entity_poly.type
_entity_poly.pdbx_seq_one_letter_code
_entity_poly.pdbx_strand_id
1 'polypeptide(L)'
;MPFRSFILLSAIALAASTRAATYGDQFCKNALCISAVYDNQAMAVSYKAVYTGSPPGWIGVGQGGQMAGANMMVGWPTSDGQVVLSQRSTPSHSPPNTKEVKASTFVPHANASKTNSSMTILSWTFPVQAGFASSKTSHIWATSPVSPKSTDASAAIARHDHDGIMELNLSQPFPGDAPDSETGFHANSSPTAGQSSSSSDSGQDAKPVIRDLSMRPVRLFLAHMIVMSIAWMGLVPAGILIGRFGRTVFPNSWFKIHRGVQVSAVLLTIIGFALAVSAVGDAGLPHFNTTHQRAGLGIFILVLIQALWGQIGHVIFRSRGSRIVNYGHILLGVILFFGLSLWQIRTGLQIWLWSPPRAVGDVFFPLWFALITAAWLLGLLLVPRQHKSAIESREKIRMGGPPSS
;
A
#
# COMPACT_ATOMS: atom_id res chain seq x y z
N MET A 1 76.50 22.23 -38.90
CA MET A 1 75.19 22.93 -38.88
C MET A 1 74.15 21.93 -38.39
N PRO A 2 73.65 22.05 -37.14
CA PRO A 2 72.77 21.05 -36.56
C PRO A 2 71.29 21.44 -36.67
N PHE A 3 70.46 20.39 -36.82
CA PHE A 3 69.11 20.21 -36.29
C PHE A 3 68.04 21.28 -36.50
N ARG A 4 66.92 20.86 -37.10
CA ARG A 4 65.56 21.11 -36.58
C ARG A 4 64.54 20.21 -37.30
N SER A 5 64.33 19.02 -36.75
CA SER A 5 63.10 18.25 -36.99
C SER A 5 61.95 18.92 -36.23
N PHE A 6 61.00 19.50 -36.96
CA PHE A 6 59.74 19.95 -36.38
C PHE A 6 58.79 18.75 -36.30
N ILE A 7 58.64 18.18 -35.11
CA ILE A 7 57.57 17.24 -34.80
C ILE A 7 56.35 18.09 -34.44
N LEU A 8 55.34 18.11 -35.30
CA LEU A 8 54.02 18.66 -34.99
C LEU A 8 53.30 17.66 -34.06
N LEU A 9 53.30 17.91 -32.74
CA LEU A 9 52.36 17.26 -31.83
C LEU A 9 50.98 17.90 -32.02
N SER A 10 50.07 17.21 -32.72
CA SER A 10 48.65 17.54 -32.70
C SER A 10 48.07 17.10 -31.35
N ALA A 11 47.95 18.04 -30.41
CA ALA A 11 47.23 17.82 -29.17
C ALA A 11 45.73 17.71 -29.48
N ILE A 12 45.20 16.49 -29.53
CA ILE A 12 43.75 16.26 -29.49
C ILE A 12 43.31 16.64 -28.08
N ALA A 13 42.75 17.84 -27.94
CA ALA A 13 42.03 18.21 -26.73
C ALA A 13 40.77 17.33 -26.66
N LEU A 14 40.81 16.27 -25.85
CA LEU A 14 39.59 15.64 -25.37
C LEU A 14 38.91 16.66 -24.45
N ALA A 15 37.98 17.43 -25.00
CA ALA A 15 36.97 18.10 -24.19
C ALA A 15 36.10 17.00 -23.57
N ALA A 16 36.51 16.51 -22.40
CA ALA A 16 35.63 15.75 -21.54
C ALA A 16 34.50 16.70 -21.14
N SER A 17 33.35 16.57 -21.79
CA SER A 17 32.10 17.18 -21.32
C SER A 17 31.78 16.53 -19.98
N THR A 18 32.25 17.15 -18.89
CA THR A 18 31.85 16.77 -17.54
C THR A 18 30.35 17.03 -17.45
N ARG A 19 29.52 15.98 -17.60
CA ARG A 19 28.11 16.07 -17.22
C ARG A 19 28.08 16.54 -15.76
N ALA A 20 27.41 17.66 -15.50
CA ALA A 20 27.18 18.13 -14.13
C ALA A 20 26.54 16.97 -13.34
N ALA A 21 27.03 16.72 -12.13
CA ALA A 21 26.41 15.73 -11.27
C ALA A 21 25.00 16.22 -10.91
N THR A 22 23.98 15.61 -11.50
CA THR A 22 22.58 15.86 -11.17
C THR A 22 22.20 15.02 -9.95
N TYR A 23 21.68 15.67 -8.91
CA TYR A 23 21.30 15.01 -7.68
C TYR A 23 19.78 14.89 -7.61
N GLY A 24 19.22 13.80 -7.09
CA GLY A 24 17.77 13.65 -7.15
C GLY A 24 17.25 12.40 -6.51
N ASP A 25 15.93 12.40 -6.33
CA ASP A 25 15.19 11.34 -5.68
C ASP A 25 13.77 11.25 -6.26
N GLN A 26 13.08 10.16 -5.98
CA GLN A 26 11.72 9.91 -6.41
C GLN A 26 10.86 9.42 -5.26
N PHE A 27 9.69 10.05 -5.13
CA PHE A 27 8.65 9.66 -4.19
C PHE A 27 7.44 9.11 -4.94
N CYS A 28 7.00 7.89 -4.60
CA CYS A 28 5.80 7.30 -5.19
C CYS A 28 4.77 6.94 -4.12
N LYS A 29 3.52 7.36 -4.32
CA LYS A 29 2.38 7.05 -3.47
C LYS A 29 1.13 6.83 -4.32
N ASN A 30 0.49 5.67 -4.15
CA ASN A 30 -0.63 5.22 -4.96
C ASN A 30 -0.30 5.24 -6.46
N ALA A 31 -1.11 5.92 -7.27
CA ALA A 31 -0.92 6.11 -8.69
C ALA A 31 0.10 7.21 -9.06
N LEU A 32 0.53 8.03 -8.09
CA LEU A 32 1.36 9.22 -8.30
C LEU A 32 2.82 8.95 -7.93
N CYS A 33 3.72 9.26 -8.86
CA CYS A 33 5.16 9.28 -8.65
C CYS A 33 5.69 10.68 -8.97
N ILE A 34 6.48 11.27 -8.08
CA ILE A 34 7.10 12.57 -8.25
C ILE A 34 8.61 12.39 -8.14
N SER A 35 9.33 12.66 -9.22
CA SER A 35 10.79 12.74 -9.21
C SER A 35 11.22 14.20 -9.20
N ALA A 36 12.33 14.48 -8.51
CA ALA A 36 12.96 15.78 -8.47
C ALA A 36 14.46 15.63 -8.72
N VAL A 37 14.99 16.44 -9.63
CA VAL A 37 16.39 16.49 -10.03
C VAL A 37 16.90 17.90 -9.79
N TYR A 38 17.80 18.05 -8.84
CA TYR A 38 18.50 19.28 -8.50
C TYR A 38 19.75 19.46 -9.37
N ASP A 39 19.83 20.62 -10.00
CA ASP A 39 21.00 21.15 -10.70
C ASP A 39 21.62 22.27 -9.86
N ASN A 40 22.84 22.03 -9.40
CA ASN A 40 23.58 22.97 -8.55
C ASN A 40 24.16 24.17 -9.32
N GLN A 41 24.35 24.07 -10.64
CA GLN A 41 24.84 25.16 -11.47
C GLN A 41 23.69 26.07 -11.89
N ALA A 42 22.56 25.47 -12.29
CA ALA A 42 21.35 26.20 -12.66
C ALA A 42 20.56 26.71 -11.45
N MET A 43 20.91 26.29 -10.22
CA MET A 43 20.19 26.63 -8.99
C MET A 43 18.69 26.33 -9.12
N ALA A 44 18.38 25.15 -9.66
CA ALA A 44 17.03 24.78 -10.04
C ALA A 44 16.74 23.31 -9.76
N VAL A 45 15.46 22.99 -9.57
CA VAL A 45 14.96 21.64 -9.41
C VAL A 45 13.95 21.36 -10.51
N SER A 46 14.29 20.38 -11.35
CA SER A 46 13.40 19.85 -12.39
C SER A 46 12.58 18.72 -11.80
N TYR A 47 11.26 18.84 -11.92
CA TYR A 47 10.30 17.89 -11.40
C TYR A 47 9.60 17.16 -12.54
N LYS A 48 9.19 15.93 -12.24
CA LYS A 48 8.28 15.15 -13.08
C LYS A 48 7.30 14.40 -12.20
N ALA A 49 6.02 14.71 -12.36
CA ALA A 49 4.92 13.98 -11.75
C ALA A 49 4.29 13.05 -12.78
N VAL A 50 4.21 11.77 -12.44
CA VAL A 50 3.61 10.71 -13.26
C VAL A 50 2.44 10.14 -12.48
N TYR A 51 1.24 10.27 -13.02
CA TYR A 51 0.03 9.66 -12.50
C TYR A 51 -0.43 8.54 -13.44
N THR A 52 -0.61 7.33 -12.91
CA THR A 52 -0.96 6.14 -13.69
C THR A 52 -2.43 5.74 -13.50
N GLY A 53 -3.09 5.28 -14.56
CA GLY A 53 -4.52 5.00 -14.58
C GLY A 53 -5.34 6.13 -15.18
N SER A 54 -6.64 6.20 -14.83
CA SER A 54 -7.53 7.26 -15.33
C SER A 54 -6.98 8.64 -14.96
N PRO A 55 -7.01 9.63 -15.88
CA PRO A 55 -6.51 10.97 -15.61
C PRO A 55 -7.11 11.55 -14.31
N PRO A 56 -6.28 12.15 -13.43
CA PRO A 56 -6.78 12.80 -12.24
C PRO A 56 -7.46 14.12 -12.60
N GLY A 57 -8.29 14.64 -11.70
CA GLY A 57 -8.86 15.98 -11.85
C GLY A 57 -7.79 17.06 -11.81
N TRP A 58 -6.88 17.00 -10.83
CA TRP A 58 -5.64 17.78 -10.79
C TRP A 58 -4.59 17.14 -9.86
N ILE A 59 -3.32 17.48 -10.09
CA ILE A 59 -2.15 17.10 -9.27
C ILE A 59 -1.46 18.38 -8.80
N GLY A 60 -1.09 18.45 -7.54
CA GLY A 60 -0.34 19.55 -6.93
C GLY A 60 0.95 19.08 -6.28
N VAL A 61 2.03 19.82 -6.46
CA VAL A 61 3.33 19.59 -5.82
C VAL A 61 3.90 20.92 -5.36
N GLY A 62 4.25 21.04 -4.08
CA GLY A 62 4.80 22.25 -3.49
C GLY A 62 6.14 22.05 -2.80
N GLN A 63 6.99 23.06 -2.83
CA GLN A 63 8.25 23.11 -2.08
C GLN A 63 7.99 23.49 -0.62
N GLY A 64 8.60 22.76 0.33
CA GLY A 64 8.42 22.96 1.77
C GLY A 64 7.43 21.98 2.42
N GLY A 65 7.31 22.03 3.75
CA GLY A 65 6.49 21.10 4.54
C GLY A 65 5.05 21.54 4.82
N GLN A 66 4.59 22.65 4.26
CA GLN A 66 3.25 23.21 4.51
C GLN A 66 2.75 24.05 3.34
N MET A 67 1.44 24.30 3.25
CA MET A 67 0.85 25.10 2.16
C MET A 67 1.19 26.59 2.24
N ALA A 68 1.18 27.16 3.45
CA ALA A 68 1.40 28.58 3.67
C ALA A 68 2.81 29.00 3.20
N GLY A 69 2.85 29.84 2.17
CA GLY A 69 4.07 30.35 1.55
C GLY A 69 4.78 29.37 0.62
N ALA A 70 4.23 28.18 0.36
CA ALA A 70 4.85 27.22 -0.54
C ALA A 70 4.81 27.70 -1.99
N ASN A 71 5.86 27.36 -2.74
CA ASN A 71 5.88 27.48 -4.18
C ASN A 71 5.31 26.19 -4.77
N MET A 72 4.11 26.25 -5.34
CA MET A 72 3.33 25.08 -5.78
C MET A 72 3.15 25.05 -7.29
N MET A 73 3.32 23.89 -7.90
CA MET A 73 2.83 23.57 -9.23
C MET A 73 1.51 22.84 -9.06
N VAL A 74 0.47 23.30 -9.73
CA VAL A 74 -0.81 22.59 -9.89
C VAL A 74 -1.04 22.36 -11.37
N GLY A 75 -1.31 21.12 -11.77
CA GLY A 75 -1.57 20.78 -13.15
C GLY A 75 -2.72 19.81 -13.33
N TRP A 76 -3.41 19.91 -14.46
CA TRP A 76 -4.58 19.10 -14.76
C TRP A 76 -4.73 18.84 -16.26
N PRO A 77 -5.33 17.69 -16.64
CA PRO A 77 -5.68 17.41 -18.02
C PRO A 77 -6.88 18.25 -18.48
N THR A 78 -6.88 18.61 -19.76
CA THR A 78 -8.03 19.24 -20.44
C THR A 78 -8.74 18.23 -21.34
N SER A 79 -9.95 18.56 -21.80
CA SER A 79 -10.74 17.72 -22.72
C SER A 79 -10.00 17.37 -24.01
N ASP A 80 -9.06 18.22 -24.41
CA ASP A 80 -8.40 18.16 -25.71
C ASP A 80 -7.11 17.32 -25.67
N GLY A 81 -6.89 16.58 -24.58
CA GLY A 81 -5.70 15.74 -24.38
C GLY A 81 -4.42 16.51 -24.06
N GLN A 82 -4.55 17.81 -23.78
CA GLN A 82 -3.46 18.66 -23.30
C GLN A 82 -3.46 18.69 -21.76
N VAL A 83 -2.42 19.29 -21.18
CA VAL A 83 -2.34 19.55 -19.75
C VAL A 83 -2.06 21.02 -19.49
N VAL A 84 -2.69 21.56 -18.46
CA VAL A 84 -2.37 22.88 -17.93
C VAL A 84 -1.39 22.71 -16.79
N LEU A 85 -0.38 23.57 -16.73
CA LEU A 85 0.55 23.69 -15.61
C LEU A 85 0.48 25.10 -15.05
N SER A 86 0.29 25.24 -13.75
CA SER A 86 0.04 26.50 -13.07
C SER A 86 0.92 26.63 -11.83
N GLN A 87 1.76 27.66 -11.77
CA GLN A 87 2.44 28.04 -10.53
C GLN A 87 1.47 28.79 -9.63
N ARG A 88 1.40 28.40 -8.35
CA ARG A 88 0.48 28.97 -7.35
C ARG A 88 1.16 29.10 -5.99
N SER A 89 0.60 29.96 -5.14
CA SER A 89 0.94 30.05 -3.72
C SER A 89 -0.30 30.42 -2.90
N THR A 90 -0.17 30.40 -1.57
CA THR A 90 -1.19 30.86 -0.63
C THR A 90 -0.54 31.30 0.68
N PRO A 91 -1.05 32.33 1.37
CA PRO A 91 -0.54 32.74 2.68
C PRO A 91 -0.97 31.80 3.83
N SER A 92 -1.91 30.87 3.60
CA SER A 92 -2.53 30.05 4.67
C SER A 92 -2.97 28.68 4.15
N HIS A 93 -3.81 27.96 4.92
CA HIS A 93 -4.47 26.73 4.47
C HIS A 93 -5.70 27.01 3.58
N SER A 94 -5.62 28.02 2.72
CA SER A 94 -6.67 28.42 1.78
C SER A 94 -6.31 28.02 0.34
N PRO A 95 -7.29 27.93 -0.59
CA PRO A 95 -7.03 27.52 -1.96
C PRO A 95 -5.93 28.35 -2.63
N PRO A 96 -4.86 27.73 -3.15
CA PRO A 96 -3.76 28.46 -3.76
C PRO A 96 -4.17 29.05 -5.10
N ASN A 97 -3.63 30.24 -5.40
CA ASN A 97 -3.91 31.01 -6.61
C ASN A 97 -2.62 31.60 -7.20
N THR A 98 -2.72 32.14 -8.42
CA THR A 98 -1.57 32.68 -9.17
C THR A 98 -1.14 34.07 -8.70
N LYS A 99 -1.99 34.83 -8.00
CA LYS A 99 -1.72 36.21 -7.55
C LYS A 99 -0.78 36.25 -6.34
N GLU A 100 -0.74 35.19 -5.54
CA GLU A 100 0.11 35.07 -4.35
C GLU A 100 1.55 34.62 -4.67
N VAL A 101 1.88 34.39 -5.96
CA VAL A 101 3.22 33.97 -6.38
C VAL A 101 4.18 35.16 -6.32
N LYS A 102 5.16 35.09 -5.41
CA LYS A 102 6.13 36.19 -5.19
C LYS A 102 7.34 36.18 -6.12
N ALA A 103 7.68 35.03 -6.71
CA ALA A 103 8.78 34.87 -7.67
C ALA A 103 8.37 33.91 -8.79
N SER A 104 8.18 34.45 -9.99
CA SER A 104 7.61 33.75 -11.15
C SER A 104 8.70 33.24 -12.11
N THR A 105 9.60 32.42 -11.60
CA THR A 105 10.68 31.81 -12.39
C THR A 105 10.45 30.30 -12.60
N PHE A 106 9.18 29.89 -12.47
CA PHE A 106 8.66 28.59 -12.88
C PHE A 106 8.76 28.42 -14.40
N VAL A 107 9.28 27.27 -14.82
CA VAL A 107 9.37 26.89 -16.24
C VAL A 107 8.50 25.66 -16.47
N PRO A 108 7.35 25.78 -17.16
CA PRO A 108 6.54 24.63 -17.54
C PRO A 108 7.17 23.90 -18.73
N HIS A 109 7.33 22.57 -18.62
CA HIS A 109 7.81 21.74 -19.72
C HIS A 109 6.64 21.16 -20.50
N ALA A 110 5.97 22.03 -21.28
CA ALA A 110 4.74 21.67 -21.99
C ALA A 110 4.94 20.47 -22.95
N ASN A 111 6.09 20.39 -23.63
CA ASN A 111 6.39 19.30 -24.57
C ASN A 111 6.60 17.95 -23.87
N ALA A 112 7.08 17.95 -22.62
CA ALA A 112 7.29 16.77 -21.79
C ALA A 112 6.03 16.40 -20.96
N SER A 113 5.02 17.27 -20.94
CA SER A 113 3.81 17.11 -20.15
C SER A 113 2.64 16.68 -21.04
N LYS A 114 2.10 15.49 -20.81
CA LYS A 114 1.12 14.85 -21.70
C LYS A 114 0.12 14.05 -20.88
N THR A 115 -1.09 13.89 -21.40
CA THR A 115 -2.11 13.04 -20.77
C THR A 115 -2.75 12.12 -21.82
N ASN A 116 -3.12 10.92 -21.40
CA ASN A 116 -3.94 9.99 -22.15
C ASN A 116 -4.83 9.20 -21.17
N SER A 117 -5.67 8.30 -21.69
CA SER A 117 -6.62 7.51 -20.88
C SER A 117 -6.00 6.64 -19.77
N SER A 118 -4.68 6.42 -19.78
CA SER A 118 -3.97 5.53 -18.88
C SER A 118 -2.85 6.19 -18.07
N MET A 119 -2.50 7.45 -18.38
CA MET A 119 -1.36 8.11 -17.77
C MET A 119 -1.42 9.62 -17.96
N THR A 120 -1.00 10.36 -16.93
CA THR A 120 -0.76 11.81 -16.99
C THR A 120 0.67 12.09 -16.52
N ILE A 121 1.43 12.83 -17.33
CA ILE A 121 2.79 13.28 -17.06
C ILE A 121 2.77 14.80 -16.99
N LEU A 122 3.29 15.35 -15.91
CA LEU A 122 3.51 16.77 -15.72
C LEU A 122 5.00 16.98 -15.44
N SER A 123 5.63 17.91 -16.13
CA SER A 123 7.04 18.24 -15.92
C SER A 123 7.22 19.76 -15.91
N TRP A 124 8.05 20.22 -14.98
CA TRP A 124 8.32 21.63 -14.76
C TRP A 124 9.62 21.81 -14.00
N THR A 125 10.12 23.04 -13.95
CA THR A 125 11.29 23.39 -13.15
C THR A 125 10.95 24.56 -12.23
N PHE A 126 11.42 24.46 -10.98
CA PHE A 126 11.45 25.59 -10.05
C PHE A 126 12.88 26.03 -9.78
N PRO A 127 13.14 27.33 -9.71
CA PRO A 127 14.40 27.83 -9.19
C PRO A 127 14.40 27.74 -7.68
N VAL A 128 15.58 27.55 -7.12
CA VAL A 128 15.80 27.38 -5.70
C VAL A 128 17.03 28.17 -5.26
N GLN A 129 17.14 28.39 -3.95
CA GLN A 129 18.27 29.09 -3.36
C GLN A 129 19.35 28.10 -2.89
N ALA A 130 20.54 28.62 -2.62
CA ALA A 130 21.63 27.83 -2.07
C ALA A 130 21.19 27.18 -0.75
N GLY A 131 21.48 25.89 -0.60
CA GLY A 131 21.06 25.10 0.57
C GLY A 131 19.65 24.51 0.50
N PHE A 132 18.92 24.66 -0.61
CA PHE A 132 17.63 23.98 -0.80
C PHE A 132 17.76 22.45 -0.83
N ALA A 133 18.76 21.95 -1.54
CA ALA A 133 19.02 20.52 -1.68
C ALA A 133 19.73 19.97 -0.45
N SER A 134 19.17 18.93 0.15
CA SER A 134 19.74 18.22 1.29
C SER A 134 19.38 16.73 1.22
N SER A 135 19.81 15.96 2.22
CA SER A 135 19.39 14.56 2.36
C SER A 135 17.90 14.39 2.69
N LYS A 136 17.22 15.47 3.09
CA LYS A 136 15.80 15.52 3.44
C LYS A 136 15.18 16.86 3.04
N THR A 137 14.95 17.05 1.75
CA THR A 137 14.25 18.25 1.28
C THR A 137 12.74 18.03 1.29
N SER A 138 12.04 18.73 2.18
CA SER A 138 10.58 18.61 2.35
C SER A 138 9.80 19.22 1.19
N HIS A 139 8.74 18.52 0.80
CA HIS A 139 7.77 18.94 -0.20
C HIS A 139 6.36 18.52 0.25
N ILE A 140 5.35 19.19 -0.27
CA ILE A 140 3.95 18.78 -0.15
C ILE A 140 3.46 18.26 -1.50
N TRP A 141 2.49 17.35 -1.47
CA TRP A 141 1.80 16.89 -2.67
C TRP A 141 0.31 16.75 -2.39
N ALA A 142 -0.50 16.86 -3.44
CA ALA A 142 -1.94 16.69 -3.35
C ALA A 142 -2.53 16.23 -4.70
N THR A 143 -3.69 15.58 -4.66
CA THR A 143 -4.49 15.25 -5.85
C THR A 143 -5.96 15.50 -5.58
N SER A 144 -6.73 15.68 -6.64
CA SER A 144 -8.20 15.68 -6.60
C SER A 144 -8.76 15.00 -7.85
N PRO A 145 -9.89 14.29 -7.77
CA PRO A 145 -10.60 13.79 -8.94
C PRO A 145 -11.41 14.89 -9.66
N VAL A 146 -11.60 16.05 -9.03
CA VAL A 146 -12.43 17.13 -9.58
C VAL A 146 -11.59 18.05 -10.46
N SER A 147 -11.76 17.93 -11.78
CA SER A 147 -11.06 18.79 -12.75
C SER A 147 -11.60 20.23 -12.73
N PRO A 148 -10.73 21.25 -12.87
CA PRO A 148 -11.15 22.63 -13.12
C PRO A 148 -11.91 22.83 -14.44
N LYS A 149 -11.81 21.88 -15.38
CA LYS A 149 -12.43 21.94 -16.73
C LYS A 149 -12.17 23.25 -17.47
N SER A 150 -10.97 23.80 -17.30
CA SER A 150 -10.56 25.07 -17.90
C SER A 150 -9.15 24.95 -18.44
N THR A 151 -8.85 25.66 -19.53
CA THR A 151 -7.50 25.85 -20.06
C THR A 151 -6.76 27.02 -19.39
N ASP A 152 -7.46 27.83 -18.58
CA ASP A 152 -6.89 28.97 -17.87
C ASP A 152 -6.10 28.51 -16.63
N ALA A 153 -4.79 28.77 -16.63
CA ALA A 153 -3.90 28.45 -15.51
C ALA A 153 -4.32 29.12 -14.18
N SER A 154 -5.12 30.19 -14.21
CA SER A 154 -5.64 30.88 -13.03
C SER A 154 -6.97 30.32 -12.49
N ALA A 155 -7.56 29.32 -13.17
CA ALA A 155 -8.86 28.76 -12.80
C ALA A 155 -8.94 28.29 -11.34
N ALA A 156 -10.10 28.46 -10.72
CA ALA A 156 -10.34 27.94 -9.37
C ALA A 156 -10.20 26.40 -9.36
N ILE A 157 -9.55 25.87 -8.31
CA ILE A 157 -9.37 24.44 -8.13
C ILE A 157 -10.21 23.96 -6.94
N ALA A 158 -10.78 22.77 -7.06
CA ALA A 158 -11.45 22.12 -5.95
C ALA A 158 -10.42 21.70 -4.89
N ARG A 159 -10.88 21.48 -3.66
CA ARG A 159 -10.04 20.93 -2.58
C ARG A 159 -9.53 19.53 -2.96
N HIS A 160 -8.32 19.22 -2.53
CA HIS A 160 -7.77 17.87 -2.65
C HIS A 160 -8.50 16.87 -1.77
N ASP A 161 -8.57 15.63 -2.22
CA ASP A 161 -9.07 14.49 -1.44
C ASP A 161 -7.92 13.63 -0.88
N HIS A 162 -6.73 13.72 -1.51
CA HIS A 162 -5.51 13.09 -1.03
C HIS A 162 -4.37 14.12 -1.00
N ASP A 163 -3.59 14.08 0.07
CA ASP A 163 -2.44 14.95 0.28
C ASP A 163 -1.40 14.32 1.20
N GLY A 164 -0.27 14.98 1.32
CA GLY A 164 0.71 14.72 2.35
C GLY A 164 2.00 15.50 2.16
N ILE A 165 2.93 15.25 3.09
CA ILE A 165 4.30 15.71 3.02
C ILE A 165 5.17 14.56 2.49
N MET A 166 6.17 14.87 1.69
CA MET A 166 7.20 13.96 1.22
C MET A 166 8.59 14.57 1.47
N GLU A 167 9.57 13.74 1.76
CA GLU A 167 10.99 14.13 1.86
C GLU A 167 11.72 13.51 0.67
N LEU A 168 12.48 14.32 -0.08
CA LEU A 168 13.28 13.90 -1.21
C LEU A 168 14.76 14.12 -0.91
N ASN A 169 15.59 13.12 -1.16
CA ASN A 169 17.03 13.23 -0.99
C ASN A 169 17.71 13.83 -2.23
N LEU A 170 17.82 15.15 -2.26
CA LEU A 170 18.43 15.89 -3.38
C LEU A 170 19.96 16.00 -3.26
N SER A 171 20.59 15.15 -2.44
CA SER A 171 22.04 15.09 -2.24
C SER A 171 22.71 13.85 -2.83
N GLN A 172 21.92 12.92 -3.39
CA GLN A 172 22.41 11.66 -3.99
C GLN A 172 22.44 11.76 -5.52
N PRO A 173 23.45 11.17 -6.20
CA PRO A 173 23.48 11.14 -7.66
C PRO A 173 22.23 10.47 -8.21
N PHE A 174 21.53 11.14 -9.13
CA PHE A 174 20.32 10.60 -9.75
C PHE A 174 20.68 9.72 -10.96
N PRO A 175 20.32 8.42 -11.00
CA PRO A 175 20.68 7.51 -12.09
C PRO A 175 19.84 7.67 -13.37
N GLY A 176 18.90 8.62 -13.41
CA GLY A 176 18.11 8.95 -14.60
C GLY A 176 18.59 10.23 -15.28
N ASP A 177 18.34 10.37 -16.58
CA ASP A 177 18.57 11.64 -17.26
C ASP A 177 17.64 12.72 -16.68
N ALA A 178 18.16 13.92 -16.48
CA ALA A 178 17.33 15.09 -16.21
C ALA A 178 16.28 15.22 -17.33
N PRO A 179 15.03 15.58 -17.03
CA PRO A 179 14.02 15.82 -18.05
C PRO A 179 14.33 17.16 -18.73
N ASP A 180 15.32 17.12 -19.64
CA ASP A 180 15.37 17.80 -20.93
C ASP A 180 16.79 17.71 -21.49
N SER A 181 17.00 16.72 -22.34
CA SER A 181 17.99 16.78 -23.41
C SER A 181 17.49 15.88 -24.52
N GLU A 182 17.03 16.51 -25.59
CA GLU A 182 16.67 15.87 -26.85
C GLU A 182 17.79 14.92 -27.28
N THR A 183 17.57 13.62 -27.17
CA THR A 183 18.07 12.65 -28.15
C THR A 183 17.09 11.48 -28.21
N GLY A 184 16.76 11.08 -29.43
CA GLY A 184 15.65 10.21 -29.75
C GLY A 184 15.65 8.85 -29.05
N PHE A 185 14.45 8.29 -28.97
CA PHE A 185 14.22 6.87 -28.81
C PHE A 185 15.17 6.06 -29.70
N HIS A 186 16.04 5.26 -29.09
CA HIS A 186 16.61 4.08 -29.73
C HIS A 186 16.36 2.86 -28.85
N ALA A 187 15.46 2.01 -29.34
CA ALA A 187 15.37 0.62 -28.95
C ALA A 187 16.57 -0.14 -29.53
N ASN A 188 17.40 -0.74 -28.66
CA ASN A 188 17.89 -2.12 -28.79
C ASN A 188 19.00 -2.41 -27.79
N SER A 189 18.83 -3.48 -27.01
CA SER A 189 19.72 -4.64 -27.08
C SER A 189 19.19 -5.77 -26.20
N SER A 190 18.57 -6.77 -26.85
CA SER A 190 18.50 -8.15 -26.36
C SER A 190 19.90 -8.78 -26.31
N PRO A 191 20.02 -9.98 -25.72
CA PRO A 191 20.30 -11.12 -26.59
C PRO A 191 19.30 -12.27 -26.45
N THR A 192 19.34 -13.11 -27.47
CA THR A 192 18.32 -14.00 -28.06
C THR A 192 18.30 -15.42 -27.49
N ALA A 193 17.11 -16.07 -27.53
CA ALA A 193 16.79 -17.46 -27.95
C ALA A 193 15.58 -17.98 -27.15
N GLY A 194 14.48 -18.52 -27.69
CA GLY A 194 13.96 -18.75 -29.04
C GLY A 194 12.62 -19.53 -28.92
N GLN A 195 11.68 -19.29 -29.86
CA GLN A 195 10.47 -20.08 -30.23
C GLN A 195 9.39 -20.35 -29.15
N SER A 196 8.07 -20.34 -29.40
CA SER A 196 7.23 -20.36 -30.60
C SER A 196 5.78 -19.88 -30.26
N SER A 197 4.99 -19.69 -31.31
CA SER A 197 3.63 -19.12 -31.44
C SER A 197 2.48 -19.77 -30.67
N SER A 198 1.52 -18.96 -30.20
CA SER A 198 0.07 -19.12 -30.48
C SER A 198 -0.77 -17.97 -29.92
N SER A 199 -1.69 -17.47 -30.73
CA SER A 199 -2.71 -16.46 -30.45
C SER A 199 -3.85 -16.96 -29.54
N SER A 200 -4.26 -16.17 -28.54
CA SER A 200 -5.66 -16.06 -28.10
C SER A 200 -5.83 -15.07 -26.92
N ASP A 201 -6.62 -14.04 -27.18
CA ASP A 201 -7.67 -13.45 -26.34
C ASP A 201 -7.44 -12.94 -24.89
N SER A 202 -8.00 -11.74 -24.68
CA SER A 202 -8.48 -11.06 -23.47
C SER A 202 -7.81 -11.29 -22.09
N GLY A 203 -7.15 -10.23 -21.59
CA GLY A 203 -6.79 -10.11 -20.17
C GLY A 203 -5.84 -8.94 -19.91
N GLN A 204 -6.35 -7.80 -19.43
CA GLN A 204 -5.50 -6.73 -18.90
C GLN A 204 -4.83 -7.21 -17.62
N ASP A 205 -3.65 -7.82 -17.74
CA ASP A 205 -2.79 -8.15 -16.60
C ASP A 205 -2.20 -6.86 -16.02
N ALA A 206 -2.53 -6.61 -14.76
CA ALA A 206 -1.94 -5.53 -13.98
C ALA A 206 -0.42 -5.75 -13.88
N LYS A 207 0.36 -4.79 -14.40
CA LYS A 207 1.82 -4.81 -14.22
C LYS A 207 2.16 -4.83 -12.72
N PRO A 208 3.09 -5.70 -12.26
CA PRO A 208 3.42 -5.80 -10.85
C PRO A 208 4.13 -4.52 -10.36
N VAL A 209 3.61 -3.94 -9.28
CA VAL A 209 4.30 -2.87 -8.55
C VAL A 209 5.52 -3.49 -7.87
N ILE A 210 6.72 -3.21 -8.39
CA ILE A 210 7.98 -3.65 -7.78
C ILE A 210 8.18 -2.83 -6.50
N ARG A 211 8.16 -3.49 -5.34
CA ARG A 211 8.46 -2.87 -4.04
C ARG A 211 9.91 -3.08 -3.68
N ASP A 212 10.56 -2.03 -3.21
CA ASP A 212 11.94 -2.13 -2.75
C ASP A 212 12.01 -2.88 -1.41
N LEU A 213 12.44 -4.14 -1.47
CA LEU A 213 12.66 -5.00 -0.32
C LEU A 213 13.92 -4.62 0.48
N SER A 214 14.74 -3.68 -0.01
CA SER A 214 15.87 -3.13 0.77
C SER A 214 15.37 -2.35 1.98
N MET A 215 14.20 -1.72 1.87
CA MET A 215 13.58 -0.90 2.90
C MET A 215 13.02 -1.77 4.03
N ARG A 216 13.53 -1.57 5.25
CA ARG A 216 13.04 -2.23 6.47
C ARG A 216 11.51 -2.13 6.67
N PRO A 217 10.86 -0.96 6.57
CA PRO A 217 9.39 -0.88 6.75
C PRO A 217 8.62 -1.71 5.71
N VAL A 218 9.11 -1.78 4.47
CA VAL A 218 8.49 -2.61 3.41
C VAL A 218 8.58 -4.10 3.76
N ARG A 219 9.74 -4.57 4.25
CA ARG A 219 9.89 -5.97 4.72
C ARG A 219 8.98 -6.28 5.90
N LEU A 220 8.82 -5.34 6.84
CA LEU A 220 7.93 -5.51 8.00
C LEU A 220 6.46 -5.56 7.59
N PHE A 221 6.01 -4.70 6.67
CA PHE A 221 4.64 -4.77 6.12
C PHE A 221 4.39 -6.07 5.34
N LEU A 222 5.37 -6.52 4.55
CA LEU A 222 5.30 -7.81 3.86
C LEU A 222 5.19 -8.98 4.86
N ALA A 223 6.03 -8.98 5.90
CA ALA A 223 5.99 -9.99 6.95
C ALA A 223 4.65 -9.97 7.71
N HIS A 224 4.14 -8.79 8.05
CA HIS A 224 2.81 -8.63 8.64
C HIS A 224 1.73 -9.28 7.76
N MET A 225 1.72 -8.98 6.47
CA MET A 225 0.73 -9.52 5.53
C MET A 225 0.80 -11.06 5.45
N ILE A 226 1.99 -11.63 5.34
CA ILE A 226 2.19 -13.09 5.27
C ILE A 226 1.70 -13.75 6.56
N VAL A 227 2.15 -13.26 7.72
CA VAL A 227 1.80 -13.81 9.04
C VAL A 227 0.29 -13.71 9.29
N MET A 228 -0.32 -12.56 8.99
CA MET A 228 -1.77 -12.37 9.13
C MET A 228 -2.57 -13.24 8.16
N SER A 229 -2.08 -13.46 6.94
CA SER A 229 -2.72 -14.37 5.98
C SER A 229 -2.71 -15.81 6.49
N ILE A 230 -1.58 -16.29 7.00
CA ILE A 230 -1.48 -17.64 7.60
C ILE A 230 -2.44 -17.78 8.79
N ALA A 231 -2.47 -16.79 9.68
CA ALA A 231 -3.34 -16.80 10.84
C ALA A 231 -4.83 -16.80 10.45
N TRP A 232 -5.25 -15.83 9.64
CA TRP A 232 -6.67 -15.55 9.40
C TRP A 232 -7.29 -16.28 8.20
N MET A 233 -6.49 -16.65 7.19
CA MET A 233 -6.96 -17.46 6.07
C MET A 233 -6.64 -18.95 6.26
N GLY A 234 -5.72 -19.30 7.13
CA GLY A 234 -5.37 -20.69 7.43
C GLY A 234 -5.91 -21.16 8.77
N LEU A 235 -5.28 -20.73 9.86
CA LEU A 235 -5.46 -21.32 11.18
C LEU A 235 -6.83 -21.02 11.80
N VAL A 236 -7.31 -19.78 11.74
CA VAL A 236 -8.62 -19.38 12.29
C VAL A 236 -9.77 -20.19 11.67
N PRO A 237 -9.94 -20.25 10.34
CA PRO A 237 -11.01 -21.03 9.73
C PRO A 237 -10.85 -22.53 9.98
N ALA A 238 -9.62 -23.06 9.97
CA ALA A 238 -9.38 -24.44 10.38
C ALA A 238 -9.86 -24.69 11.82
N GLY A 239 -9.51 -23.82 12.76
CA GLY A 239 -9.96 -23.88 14.15
C GLY A 239 -11.48 -23.82 14.30
N ILE A 240 -12.15 -22.98 13.51
CA ILE A 240 -13.62 -22.87 13.48
C ILE A 240 -14.25 -24.19 13.01
N LEU A 241 -13.74 -24.79 11.93
CA LEU A 241 -14.26 -26.06 11.40
C LEU A 241 -13.94 -27.23 12.34
N ILE A 242 -12.76 -27.28 12.96
CA ILE A 242 -12.40 -28.26 13.99
C ILE A 242 -13.37 -28.16 15.17
N GLY A 243 -13.69 -26.93 15.60
CA GLY A 243 -14.70 -26.73 16.64
C GLY A 243 -16.06 -27.29 16.21
N ARG A 244 -16.49 -27.04 14.96
CA ARG A 244 -17.80 -27.48 14.46
C ARG A 244 -17.90 -29.00 14.29
N PHE A 245 -16.99 -29.60 13.53
CA PHE A 245 -17.02 -31.00 13.11
C PHE A 245 -16.28 -31.94 14.06
N GLY A 246 -15.24 -31.47 14.73
CA GLY A 246 -14.42 -32.32 15.60
C GLY A 246 -15.20 -32.90 16.78
N ARG A 247 -16.24 -32.20 17.25
CA ARG A 247 -17.16 -32.70 18.29
C ARG A 247 -17.85 -34.02 17.92
N THR A 248 -18.01 -34.28 16.62
CA THR A 248 -18.61 -35.51 16.10
C THR A 248 -17.57 -36.49 15.56
N VAL A 249 -16.52 -36.01 14.89
CA VAL A 249 -15.53 -36.89 14.23
C VAL A 249 -14.48 -37.42 15.21
N PHE A 250 -14.03 -36.61 16.17
CA PHE A 250 -13.00 -36.97 17.14
C PHE A 250 -13.31 -36.37 18.54
N PRO A 251 -14.39 -36.86 19.20
CA PRO A 251 -14.97 -36.25 20.40
C PRO A 251 -13.99 -36.12 21.58
N ASN A 252 -13.00 -37.01 21.70
CA ASN A 252 -12.05 -37.01 22.83
C ASN A 252 -10.84 -36.09 22.63
N SER A 253 -10.61 -35.59 21.41
CA SER A 253 -9.41 -34.80 21.07
C SER A 253 -9.73 -33.44 20.46
N TRP A 254 -10.98 -33.17 20.05
CA TRP A 254 -11.31 -31.95 19.30
C TRP A 254 -10.97 -30.68 20.07
N PHE A 255 -11.18 -30.66 21.39
CA PHE A 255 -10.93 -29.47 22.18
C PHE A 255 -9.42 -29.17 22.26
N LYS A 256 -8.59 -30.21 22.44
CA LYS A 256 -7.12 -30.06 22.46
C LYS A 256 -6.60 -29.52 21.13
N ILE A 257 -7.09 -30.08 20.02
CA ILE A 257 -6.69 -29.66 18.67
C ILE A 257 -7.19 -28.23 18.39
N HIS A 258 -8.47 -27.95 18.66
CA HIS A 258 -9.05 -26.62 18.50
C HIS A 258 -8.26 -25.57 19.29
N ARG A 259 -7.97 -25.86 20.56
CA ARG A 259 -7.17 -24.99 21.42
C ARG A 259 -5.77 -24.77 20.86
N GLY A 260 -5.08 -25.84 20.45
CA GLY A 260 -3.73 -25.74 19.88
C GLY A 260 -3.71 -24.83 18.66
N VAL A 261 -4.58 -25.10 17.68
CA VAL A 261 -4.67 -24.31 16.44
C VAL A 261 -5.03 -22.84 16.74
N GLN A 262 -5.99 -22.58 17.63
CA GLN A 262 -6.39 -21.21 17.94
C GLN A 262 -5.34 -20.45 18.75
N VAL A 263 -4.61 -21.11 19.66
CA VAL A 263 -3.48 -20.49 20.36
C VAL A 263 -2.38 -20.11 19.36
N SER A 264 -2.05 -20.98 18.41
CA SER A 264 -1.11 -20.65 17.33
C SER A 264 -1.59 -19.45 16.50
N ALA A 265 -2.88 -19.40 16.14
CA ALA A 265 -3.46 -18.26 15.42
C ALA A 265 -3.38 -16.94 16.21
N VAL A 266 -3.65 -16.98 17.52
CA VAL A 266 -3.55 -15.81 18.40
C VAL A 266 -2.10 -15.33 18.49
N LEU A 267 -1.13 -16.24 18.66
CA LEU A 267 0.29 -15.87 18.70
C LEU A 267 0.75 -15.21 17.39
N LEU A 268 0.39 -15.79 16.24
CA LEU A 268 0.69 -15.17 14.94
C LEU A 268 -0.01 -13.81 14.78
N THR A 269 -1.23 -13.66 15.30
CA THR A 269 -1.94 -12.37 15.27
C THR A 269 -1.21 -11.32 16.12
N ILE A 270 -0.69 -11.68 17.29
CA ILE A 270 0.13 -10.79 18.13
C ILE A 270 1.41 -10.39 17.41
N ILE A 271 2.13 -11.37 16.84
CA ILE A 271 3.37 -11.12 16.09
C ILE A 271 3.09 -10.21 14.89
N GLY A 272 2.07 -10.55 14.08
CA GLY A 272 1.70 -9.74 12.93
C GLY A 272 1.30 -8.32 13.32
N PHE A 273 0.57 -8.14 14.43
CA PHE A 273 0.18 -6.82 14.91
C PHE A 273 1.40 -6.00 15.31
N ALA A 274 2.34 -6.60 16.06
CA ALA A 274 3.60 -5.96 16.44
C ALA A 274 4.45 -5.57 15.22
N LEU A 275 4.50 -6.43 14.19
CA LEU A 275 5.19 -6.13 12.93
C LEU A 275 4.58 -4.91 12.22
N ALA A 276 3.25 -4.80 12.15
CA ALA A 276 2.59 -3.65 11.55
C ALA A 276 2.83 -2.36 12.34
N VAL A 277 2.78 -2.40 13.68
CA VAL A 277 3.09 -1.25 14.52
C VAL A 277 4.54 -0.81 14.29
N SER A 278 5.49 -1.75 14.31
CA SER A 278 6.89 -1.45 14.02
C SER A 278 7.10 -0.88 12.61
N ALA A 279 6.40 -1.41 11.60
CA ALA A 279 6.50 -0.92 10.22
C ALA A 279 6.01 0.53 10.08
N VAL A 280 4.90 0.88 10.75
CA VAL A 280 4.36 2.24 10.77
C VAL A 280 5.31 3.21 11.48
N GLY A 281 5.88 2.78 12.61
CA GLY A 281 6.88 3.57 13.36
C GLY A 281 8.16 3.79 12.55
N ASP A 282 8.71 2.73 11.96
CA ASP A 282 9.91 2.78 11.11
C ASP A 282 9.70 3.63 9.85
N ALA A 283 8.46 3.68 9.34
CA ALA A 283 8.09 4.53 8.21
C ALA A 283 7.80 6.00 8.59
N GLY A 284 7.86 6.35 9.87
CA GLY A 284 7.54 7.71 10.36
C GLY A 284 6.06 8.10 10.15
N LEU A 285 5.18 7.12 10.00
CA LEU A 285 3.76 7.34 9.73
C LEU A 285 2.96 7.43 11.04
N PRO A 286 1.85 8.20 11.08
CA PRO A 286 0.99 8.22 12.26
C PRO A 286 0.31 6.86 12.48
N HIS A 287 0.35 6.37 13.72
CA HIS A 287 -0.35 5.16 14.11
C HIS A 287 -1.87 5.35 14.11
N PHE A 288 -2.60 4.33 13.67
CA PHE A 288 -4.06 4.27 13.69
C PHE A 288 -4.77 5.41 12.94
N ASN A 289 -4.16 5.89 11.86
CA ASN A 289 -4.73 6.96 11.05
C ASN A 289 -5.78 6.44 10.05
N THR A 290 -5.62 5.21 9.53
CA THR A 290 -6.55 4.65 8.55
C THR A 290 -7.62 3.78 9.21
N THR A 291 -8.77 3.62 8.52
CA THR A 291 -9.86 2.75 8.99
C THR A 291 -9.39 1.30 9.19
N HIS A 292 -8.55 0.77 8.29
CA HIS A 292 -7.95 -0.56 8.45
C HIS A 292 -7.14 -0.68 9.75
N GLN A 293 -6.34 0.33 10.10
CA GLN A 293 -5.54 0.29 11.32
C GLN A 293 -6.43 0.36 12.58
N ARG A 294 -7.44 1.25 12.59
CA ARG A 294 -8.38 1.39 13.73
C ARG A 294 -9.25 0.16 13.94
N ALA A 295 -9.84 -0.36 12.86
CA ALA A 295 -10.62 -1.59 12.91
C ALA A 295 -9.73 -2.80 13.25
N GLY A 296 -8.51 -2.85 12.72
CA GLY A 296 -7.51 -3.88 13.04
C GLY A 296 -7.14 -3.90 14.51
N LEU A 297 -6.95 -2.74 15.14
CA LEU A 297 -6.76 -2.62 16.59
C LEU A 297 -7.97 -3.17 17.37
N GLY A 298 -9.19 -2.80 16.96
CA GLY A 298 -10.41 -3.31 17.57
C GLY A 298 -10.51 -4.83 17.48
N ILE A 299 -10.30 -5.40 16.29
CA ILE A 299 -10.28 -6.85 16.05
C ILE A 299 -9.17 -7.52 16.87
N PHE A 300 -7.99 -6.92 16.94
CA PHE A 300 -6.87 -7.43 17.74
C PHE A 300 -7.26 -7.57 19.22
N ILE A 301 -7.83 -6.52 19.82
CA ILE A 301 -8.32 -6.54 21.20
C ILE A 301 -9.40 -7.61 21.38
N LEU A 302 -10.37 -7.68 20.47
CA LEU A 302 -11.43 -8.67 20.51
C LEU A 302 -10.91 -10.11 20.38
N VAL A 303 -9.83 -10.36 19.66
CA VAL A 303 -9.18 -11.68 19.58
C VAL A 303 -8.55 -12.08 20.91
N LEU A 304 -7.90 -11.16 21.60
CA LEU A 304 -7.36 -11.43 22.94
C LEU A 304 -8.49 -11.75 23.93
N ILE A 305 -9.57 -10.98 23.88
CA ILE A 305 -10.79 -11.24 24.64
C ILE A 305 -11.34 -12.62 24.27
N GLN A 306 -11.49 -12.93 22.99
CA GLN A 306 -12.01 -14.22 22.51
C GLN A 306 -11.19 -15.42 23.01
N ALA A 307 -9.86 -15.29 23.03
CA ALA A 307 -8.95 -16.32 23.51
C ALA A 307 -9.10 -16.56 25.02
N LEU A 308 -9.11 -15.50 25.82
CA LEU A 308 -9.32 -15.57 27.27
C LEU A 308 -10.72 -16.09 27.61
N TRP A 309 -11.74 -15.58 26.93
CA TRP A 309 -13.14 -15.97 27.10
C TRP A 309 -13.32 -17.46 26.81
N GLY A 310 -12.66 -18.00 25.78
CA GLY A 310 -12.68 -19.44 25.50
C GLY A 310 -12.14 -20.30 26.65
N GLN A 311 -11.05 -19.87 27.30
CA GLN A 311 -10.49 -20.58 28.46
C GLN A 311 -11.42 -20.48 29.67
N ILE A 312 -11.95 -19.30 29.96
CA ILE A 312 -12.90 -19.07 31.06
C ILE A 312 -14.16 -19.92 30.87
N GLY A 313 -14.70 -19.95 29.65
CA GLY A 313 -15.87 -20.77 29.29
C GLY A 313 -15.62 -22.26 29.52
N HIS A 314 -14.44 -22.77 29.15
CA HIS A 314 -14.08 -24.16 29.44
C HIS A 314 -14.04 -24.44 30.94
N VAL A 315 -13.39 -23.58 31.75
CA VAL A 315 -13.28 -23.76 33.21
C VAL A 315 -14.65 -23.73 33.87
N ILE A 316 -15.52 -22.78 33.48
CA ILE A 316 -16.89 -22.67 33.99
C ILE A 316 -17.73 -23.88 33.58
N PHE A 317 -17.60 -24.35 32.34
CA PHE A 317 -18.30 -25.56 31.90
C PHE A 317 -17.88 -26.78 32.72
N ARG A 318 -16.58 -26.96 32.97
CA ARG A 318 -16.08 -28.09 33.76
C ARG A 318 -16.50 -28.03 35.24
N SER A 319 -16.57 -26.84 35.82
CA SER A 319 -16.92 -26.66 37.24
C SER A 319 -18.43 -26.61 37.51
N ARG A 320 -19.21 -25.99 36.62
CA ARG A 320 -20.64 -25.69 36.84
C ARG A 320 -21.58 -26.31 35.80
N GLY A 321 -21.06 -26.95 34.75
CA GLY A 321 -21.87 -27.51 33.65
C GLY A 321 -22.60 -26.50 32.76
N SER A 322 -22.40 -25.19 33.02
CA SER A 322 -23.04 -24.08 32.30
C SER A 322 -22.36 -23.82 30.96
N ARG A 323 -23.16 -23.59 29.91
CA ARG A 323 -22.69 -23.33 28.54
C ARG A 323 -22.95 -21.90 28.05
N ILE A 324 -23.52 -21.03 28.90
CA ILE A 324 -23.87 -19.64 28.52
C ILE A 324 -22.63 -18.90 28.01
N VAL A 325 -21.52 -19.02 28.73
CA VAL A 325 -20.24 -18.39 28.38
C VAL A 325 -19.73 -18.93 27.03
N ASN A 326 -19.96 -20.22 26.74
CA ASN A 326 -19.54 -20.86 25.49
C ASN A 326 -20.37 -20.37 24.30
N TYR A 327 -21.66 -20.08 24.49
CA TYR A 327 -22.49 -19.48 23.43
C TYR A 327 -22.00 -18.07 23.09
N GLY A 328 -21.64 -17.27 24.10
CA GLY A 328 -21.01 -15.96 23.90
C GLY A 328 -19.69 -16.06 23.11
N HIS A 329 -18.83 -17.01 23.48
CA HIS A 329 -17.59 -17.28 22.75
C HIS A 329 -17.84 -17.68 21.29
N ILE A 330 -18.86 -18.51 21.01
CA ILE A 330 -19.22 -18.88 19.65
C ILE A 330 -19.71 -17.66 18.87
N LEU A 331 -20.58 -16.84 19.46
CA LEU A 331 -21.12 -15.63 18.83
C LEU A 331 -20.01 -14.64 18.47
N LEU A 332 -19.12 -14.34 19.40
CA LEU A 332 -18.00 -13.44 19.15
C LEU A 332 -17.08 -13.99 18.04
N GLY A 333 -16.80 -15.29 18.05
CA GLY A 333 -16.01 -15.94 16.99
C GLY A 333 -16.68 -15.85 15.61
N VAL A 334 -18.00 -15.99 15.54
CA VAL A 334 -18.78 -15.83 14.30
C VAL A 334 -18.69 -14.39 13.79
N ILE A 335 -18.85 -13.39 14.67
CA ILE A 335 -18.75 -11.97 14.31
C ILE A 335 -17.34 -11.65 13.80
N LEU A 336 -16.30 -12.11 14.49
CA LEU A 336 -14.90 -11.85 14.11
C LEU A 336 -14.59 -12.42 12.73
N PHE A 337 -14.92 -13.70 12.48
CA PHE A 337 -14.59 -14.32 11.21
C PHE A 337 -15.56 -13.93 10.09
N PHE A 338 -16.87 -14.17 10.26
CA PHE A 338 -17.83 -13.97 9.18
C PHE A 338 -18.24 -12.51 8.98
N GLY A 339 -18.16 -11.68 10.03
CA GLY A 339 -18.53 -10.25 9.95
C GLY A 339 -17.37 -9.34 9.59
N LEU A 340 -16.20 -9.54 10.19
CA LEU A 340 -15.10 -8.54 10.15
C LEU A 340 -13.89 -8.97 9.32
N SER A 341 -13.53 -10.26 9.32
CA SER A 341 -12.25 -10.70 8.75
C SER A 341 -12.11 -10.43 7.24
N LEU A 342 -13.17 -10.65 6.45
CA LEU A 342 -13.13 -10.48 5.00
C LEU A 342 -12.82 -9.03 4.63
N TRP A 343 -13.50 -8.09 5.28
CA TRP A 343 -13.27 -6.67 5.06
C TRP A 343 -11.87 -6.25 5.53
N GLN A 344 -11.43 -6.72 6.71
CA GLN A 344 -10.12 -6.37 7.26
C GLN A 344 -8.97 -6.87 6.36
N ILE A 345 -9.05 -8.11 5.86
CA ILE A 345 -8.05 -8.67 4.95
C ILE A 345 -8.06 -7.94 3.60
N ARG A 346 -9.24 -7.74 3.00
CA ARG A 346 -9.37 -7.09 1.70
C ARG A 346 -8.83 -5.66 1.72
N THR A 347 -9.20 -4.88 2.74
CA THR A 347 -8.71 -3.50 2.88
C THR A 347 -7.21 -3.45 3.15
N GLY A 348 -6.66 -4.39 3.92
CA GLY A 348 -5.21 -4.50 4.14
C GLY A 348 -4.44 -4.79 2.85
N LEU A 349 -4.92 -5.74 2.06
CA LEU A 349 -4.35 -6.08 0.75
C LEU A 349 -4.47 -4.92 -0.25
N GLN A 350 -5.57 -4.17 -0.23
CA GLN A 350 -5.75 -2.96 -1.05
C GLN A 350 -4.79 -1.84 -0.65
N ILE A 351 -4.53 -1.63 0.64
CA ILE A 351 -3.51 -0.68 1.12
C ILE A 351 -2.12 -1.13 0.66
N TRP A 352 -1.85 -2.43 0.68
CA TRP A 352 -0.67 -3.03 0.08
C TRP A 352 -0.76 -3.10 -1.45
N LEU A 353 -1.68 -2.38 -2.10
CA LEU A 353 -1.92 -2.34 -3.55
C LEU A 353 -1.79 -3.73 -4.21
N TRP A 354 -2.20 -4.78 -3.49
CA TRP A 354 -2.12 -6.14 -3.97
C TRP A 354 -3.15 -6.28 -5.07
N SER A 355 -2.65 -6.32 -6.31
CA SER A 355 -3.44 -6.42 -7.53
C SER A 355 -3.13 -7.76 -8.18
N PRO A 356 -3.57 -8.88 -7.58
CA PRO A 356 -3.36 -10.17 -8.21
C PRO A 356 -4.22 -10.23 -9.49
N PRO A 357 -4.00 -11.23 -10.37
CA PRO A 357 -4.89 -11.45 -11.51
C PRO A 357 -6.35 -11.43 -11.06
N ARG A 358 -7.26 -10.84 -11.86
CA ARG A 358 -8.67 -10.64 -11.46
C ARG A 358 -9.32 -11.93 -10.94
N ALA A 359 -8.97 -13.08 -11.55
CA ALA A 359 -9.39 -14.38 -11.06
C ALA A 359 -9.05 -14.62 -9.58
N VAL A 360 -7.84 -14.28 -9.13
CA VAL A 360 -7.36 -14.48 -7.75
C VAL A 360 -8.07 -13.54 -6.76
N GLY A 361 -8.12 -12.25 -7.09
CA GLY A 361 -8.73 -11.25 -6.20
C GLY A 361 -10.24 -11.34 -6.12
N ASP A 362 -10.91 -11.49 -7.26
CA ASP A 362 -12.38 -11.39 -7.36
C ASP A 362 -13.09 -12.74 -7.37
N VAL A 363 -12.39 -13.86 -7.64
CA VAL A 363 -13.00 -15.19 -7.67
C VAL A 363 -12.48 -16.07 -6.55
N PHE A 364 -11.17 -16.35 -6.50
CA PHE A 364 -10.63 -17.33 -5.55
C PHE A 364 -10.86 -16.93 -4.09
N PHE A 365 -10.62 -15.66 -3.73
CA PHE A 365 -10.75 -15.21 -2.35
C PHE A 365 -12.22 -15.21 -1.85
N PRO A 366 -13.20 -14.64 -2.58
CA PRO A 366 -14.61 -14.76 -2.22
C PRO A 366 -15.12 -16.19 -2.24
N LEU A 367 -14.72 -17.01 -3.22
CA LEU A 367 -15.10 -18.42 -3.31
C LEU A 367 -14.59 -19.20 -2.10
N TRP A 368 -13.32 -19.04 -1.73
CA TRP A 368 -12.74 -19.67 -0.56
C TRP A 368 -13.52 -19.31 0.72
N PHE A 369 -13.82 -18.02 0.92
CA PHE A 369 -14.60 -17.57 2.07
C PHE A 369 -16.03 -18.13 2.06
N ALA A 370 -16.67 -18.19 0.88
CA ALA A 370 -17.99 -18.78 0.70
C ALA A 370 -17.98 -20.28 1.01
N LEU A 371 -16.95 -21.03 0.60
CA LEU A 371 -16.80 -22.45 0.90
C LEU A 371 -16.64 -22.71 2.39
N ILE A 372 -15.81 -21.93 3.10
CA ILE A 372 -15.69 -22.05 4.56
C ILE A 372 -17.03 -21.73 5.25
N THR A 373 -17.73 -20.70 4.78
CA THR A 373 -19.06 -20.32 5.31
C THR A 373 -20.08 -21.43 5.09
N ALA A 374 -20.16 -21.97 3.88
CA ALA A 374 -21.04 -23.08 3.53
C ALA A 374 -20.73 -24.33 4.36
N ALA A 375 -19.44 -24.68 4.52
CA ALA A 375 -19.02 -25.80 5.35
C ALA A 375 -19.43 -25.60 6.82
N TRP A 376 -19.24 -24.41 7.38
CA TRP A 376 -19.65 -24.13 8.75
C TRP A 376 -21.17 -24.20 8.94
N LEU A 377 -21.95 -23.68 7.99
CA LEU A 377 -23.41 -23.77 7.97
C LEU A 377 -23.90 -25.21 7.84
N LEU A 378 -23.29 -26.01 6.94
CA LEU A 378 -23.62 -27.42 6.79
C LEU A 378 -23.38 -28.20 8.09
N GLY A 379 -22.33 -27.85 8.83
CA GLY A 379 -22.05 -28.40 10.15
C GLY A 379 -23.16 -28.14 11.18
N LEU A 380 -24.07 -27.18 10.96
CA LEU A 380 -25.23 -26.96 11.83
C LEU A 380 -26.20 -28.14 11.80
N LEU A 381 -26.24 -28.92 10.72
CA LEU A 381 -27.04 -30.16 10.64
C LEU A 381 -26.61 -31.21 11.69
N LEU A 382 -25.40 -31.10 12.23
CA LEU A 382 -24.90 -31.99 13.27
C LEU A 382 -25.31 -31.56 14.69
N VAL A 383 -25.88 -30.37 14.86
CA VAL A 383 -26.25 -29.81 16.18
C VAL A 383 -27.25 -30.69 16.93
N PRO A 384 -28.32 -31.25 16.31
CA PRO A 384 -29.26 -32.13 17.03
C PRO A 384 -28.58 -33.36 17.62
N ARG A 385 -27.64 -33.98 16.87
CA ARG A 385 -26.85 -35.12 17.36
C ARG A 385 -25.96 -34.71 18.53
N GLN A 386 -25.27 -33.56 18.41
CA GLN A 386 -24.43 -33.01 19.49
C GLN A 386 -25.24 -32.69 20.76
N HIS A 387 -26.49 -32.25 20.62
CA HIS A 387 -27.37 -31.99 21.76
C HIS A 387 -27.77 -33.27 22.48
N LYS A 388 -28.13 -34.33 21.74
CA LYS A 388 -28.43 -35.65 22.32
C LYS A 388 -27.24 -36.21 23.11
N SER A 389 -26.05 -36.25 22.50
CA SER A 389 -24.84 -36.71 23.20
C SER A 389 -24.52 -35.85 24.44
N ALA A 390 -24.80 -34.54 24.42
CA ALA A 390 -24.60 -33.69 25.58
C ALA A 390 -25.59 -33.97 26.73
N ILE A 391 -26.84 -34.35 26.42
CA ILE A 391 -27.82 -34.79 27.42
C ILE A 391 -27.35 -36.10 28.06
N GLU A 392 -26.97 -37.08 27.25
CA GLU A 392 -26.48 -38.38 27.72
C GLU A 392 -25.24 -38.24 28.61
N SER A 393 -24.29 -37.37 28.25
CA SER A 393 -23.13 -37.07 29.09
C SER A 393 -23.51 -36.44 30.43
N ARG A 394 -24.51 -35.52 30.44
CA ARG A 394 -25.00 -34.90 31.68
C ARG A 394 -25.67 -35.91 32.60
N GLU A 395 -26.43 -36.83 32.01
CA GLU A 395 -27.09 -37.90 32.75
C GLU A 395 -26.06 -38.85 33.38
N LYS A 396 -25.02 -39.25 32.63
CA LYS A 396 -23.91 -40.06 33.17
C LYS A 396 -23.19 -39.39 34.33
N ILE A 397 -22.92 -38.09 34.24
CA ILE A 397 -22.29 -37.32 35.33
C ILE A 397 -23.21 -37.27 36.56
N ARG A 398 -24.53 -37.05 36.37
CA ARG A 398 -25.51 -37.04 37.46
C ARG A 398 -25.59 -38.39 38.18
N MET A 399 -25.38 -39.49 37.45
CA MET A 399 -25.38 -40.86 37.97
C MET A 399 -24.01 -41.30 38.56
N GLY A 400 -23.05 -40.38 38.75
CA GLY A 400 -21.75 -40.67 39.36
C GLY A 400 -20.70 -41.25 38.40
N GLY A 401 -20.97 -41.29 37.10
CA GLY A 401 -20.03 -41.74 36.09
C GLY A 401 -18.97 -40.67 35.76
N PRO A 402 -17.76 -41.08 35.30
CA PRO A 402 -16.71 -40.14 34.91
C PRO A 402 -17.18 -39.28 33.72
N PRO A 403 -16.79 -37.99 33.67
CA PRO A 403 -17.16 -37.11 32.55
C PRO A 403 -16.54 -37.60 31.25
N SER A 404 -17.29 -37.55 30.14
CA SER A 404 -16.74 -37.77 28.80
C SER A 404 -15.74 -36.66 28.46
N SER A 405 -14.51 -37.05 28.09
CA SER A 405 -13.35 -36.19 27.82
C SER A 405 -13.55 -35.20 26.68
#